data_AF-A0A8I2E6C1-F1
#
_entry.id   AF-A0A8I2E6C1-F1
#
_cell.length_a   1.000
_cell.length_b   1.000
_cell.length_c   1.000
_cell.angle_alpha   90.00
_cell.angle_beta   90.00
_cell.angle_gamma   90.00
#
_symmetry.space_group_name_H-M   'P 1'
#
loop_
_entity.id
_entity.type
_entity.pdbx_description
1 polymer ?
#
loop_
_entity_poly.entity_id
_entity_poly.type
_entity_poly.pdbx_seq_one_letter_code
_entity_poly.pdbx_strand_id
1 'polypeptide(L)'
;MTETKKKRLLPTGDCFCGCGAEVGIGRWFVPGHDITAAGALRAVEGGLSLPQRLVEAGFGPERSVVQEAVDQAGWVRCERCSYAGAPAGLASHTRAGSCASAEGGDAVMPESAAGQTAPLWDAGPSQTGSAPPVRAQTGPARGRVLPGEDDPFWGEVPLHLRQALRVPAHQLVTPARGPLKAKEQRRVLSAVRAAQRMRMTGAHWLLLLTTEREAFGSTSSARAGAFYGVLEQVLAEYLPPPQDQQDAPAAPEETGAG
;
A
#
# COMPACT_ATOMS: atom_id res chain seq x y z
N MET A 1 -9.03 -33.08 -35.34
CA MET A 1 -8.98 -31.80 -34.59
C MET A 1 -10.29 -31.67 -33.84
N THR A 2 -10.32 -31.98 -32.55
CA THR A 2 -11.56 -31.93 -31.75
C THR A 2 -11.76 -30.50 -31.24
N GLU A 3 -12.72 -29.81 -31.83
CA GLU A 3 -13.16 -28.48 -31.41
C GLU A 3 -13.91 -28.60 -30.08
N THR A 4 -13.23 -28.36 -28.97
CA THR A 4 -13.87 -28.33 -27.64
C THR A 4 -14.73 -27.07 -27.56
N LYS A 5 -16.02 -27.21 -27.89
CA LYS A 5 -17.01 -26.12 -27.85
C LYS A 5 -17.12 -25.59 -26.41
N LYS A 6 -16.38 -24.51 -26.09
CA LYS A 6 -16.40 -23.88 -24.76
C LYS A 6 -17.84 -23.45 -24.44
N LYS A 7 -18.41 -24.03 -23.39
CA LYS A 7 -19.75 -23.68 -22.90
C LYS A 7 -19.75 -22.20 -22.54
N ARG A 8 -20.67 -21.41 -23.13
CA ARG A 8 -20.82 -20.01 -22.76
C ARG A 8 -21.28 -19.96 -21.31
N LEU A 9 -20.44 -19.39 -20.45
CA LEU A 9 -20.81 -19.09 -19.07
C LEU A 9 -21.69 -17.83 -19.10
N LEU A 10 -22.82 -17.87 -18.39
CA LEU A 10 -23.72 -16.73 -18.21
C LEU A 10 -23.62 -16.21 -16.77
N PRO A 11 -23.61 -14.88 -16.54
CA PRO A 11 -23.63 -14.32 -15.19
C PRO A 11 -24.89 -14.77 -14.45
N THR A 12 -24.73 -15.26 -13.21
CA THR A 12 -25.84 -15.84 -12.43
C THR A 12 -26.62 -14.82 -11.60
N GLY A 13 -26.08 -13.62 -11.41
CA GLY A 13 -26.61 -12.63 -10.46
C GLY A 13 -25.88 -12.64 -9.12
N ASP A 14 -25.02 -13.63 -8.88
CA ASP A 14 -24.18 -13.73 -7.68
C ASP A 14 -22.70 -13.49 -7.99
N CYS A 15 -21.98 -12.98 -7.00
CA CYS A 15 -20.56 -12.70 -7.11
C CYS A 15 -19.76 -13.99 -7.24
N PHE A 16 -19.08 -14.15 -8.38
CA PHE A 16 -18.34 -15.36 -8.74
C PHE A 16 -17.09 -15.61 -7.89
N CYS A 17 -16.72 -14.69 -6.98
CA CYS A 17 -15.69 -14.96 -5.98
C CYS A 17 -16.16 -15.92 -4.86
N GLY A 18 -17.46 -16.26 -4.82
CA GLY A 18 -18.03 -17.17 -3.83
C GLY A 18 -18.49 -16.50 -2.52
N CYS A 19 -18.46 -15.17 -2.41
CA CYS A 19 -18.88 -14.47 -1.19
C CYS A 19 -20.41 -14.39 -1.01
N GLY A 20 -21.19 -14.82 -2.01
CA GLY A 20 -22.67 -14.79 -1.96
C GLY A 20 -23.30 -13.41 -2.10
N ALA A 21 -22.53 -12.37 -2.43
CA ALA A 21 -23.08 -11.04 -2.66
C ALA A 21 -23.74 -10.94 -4.04
N GLU A 22 -24.88 -10.25 -4.12
CA GLU A 22 -25.54 -9.98 -5.40
C GLU A 22 -24.69 -9.05 -6.29
N VAL A 23 -24.69 -9.33 -7.60
CA VAL A 23 -24.06 -8.51 -8.63
C VAL A 23 -25.10 -7.98 -9.60
N GLY A 24 -24.89 -6.74 -10.06
CA GLY A 24 -25.76 -6.13 -11.06
C GLY A 24 -25.82 -6.96 -12.34
N ILE A 25 -26.96 -6.88 -13.04
CA ILE A 25 -27.24 -7.62 -14.29
C ILE A 25 -26.06 -7.53 -15.27
N GLY A 26 -25.63 -8.68 -15.77
CA GLY A 26 -24.54 -8.78 -16.74
C GLY A 26 -23.13 -8.70 -16.15
N ARG A 27 -22.98 -8.60 -14.83
CA ARG A 27 -21.68 -8.59 -14.14
C ARG A 27 -21.39 -9.93 -13.48
N TRP A 28 -20.11 -10.25 -13.38
CA TRP A 28 -19.59 -11.45 -12.73
C TRP A 28 -19.16 -11.21 -11.29
N PHE A 29 -18.69 -10.00 -11.00
CA PHE A 29 -18.07 -9.66 -9.72
C PHE A 29 -18.62 -8.35 -9.17
N VAL A 30 -18.72 -8.27 -7.85
CA VAL A 30 -18.78 -7.00 -7.12
C VAL A 30 -17.49 -6.22 -7.43
N PRO A 31 -17.52 -4.88 -7.54
CA PRO A 31 -16.32 -4.10 -7.84
C PRO A 31 -15.13 -4.45 -6.93
N GLY A 32 -14.02 -4.90 -7.52
CA GLY A 32 -12.78 -5.28 -6.84
C GLY A 32 -12.70 -6.74 -6.39
N HIS A 33 -13.78 -7.52 -6.50
CA HIS A 33 -13.78 -8.94 -6.12
C HIS A 33 -13.17 -9.87 -7.16
N ASP A 34 -12.98 -9.39 -8.40
CA ASP A 34 -12.21 -10.06 -9.45
C ASP A 34 -10.75 -10.28 -9.02
N ILE A 35 -10.15 -9.29 -8.35
CA ILE A 35 -8.79 -9.38 -7.81
C ILE A 35 -8.73 -10.41 -6.68
N THR A 36 -9.74 -10.41 -5.80
CA THR A 36 -9.87 -11.39 -4.70
C THR A 36 -10.03 -12.80 -5.26
N ALA A 37 -10.92 -13.01 -6.22
CA ALA A 37 -11.13 -14.30 -6.87
C ALA A 37 -9.84 -14.80 -7.55
N ALA A 38 -9.13 -13.93 -8.28
CA ALA A 38 -7.84 -14.27 -8.88
C ALA A 38 -6.77 -14.58 -7.82
N GLY A 39 -6.77 -13.89 -6.68
CA GLY A 39 -5.92 -14.20 -5.53
C GLY A 39 -6.21 -15.58 -4.95
N ALA A 40 -7.47 -15.87 -4.67
CA ALA A 40 -7.92 -17.15 -4.13
C ALA A 40 -7.62 -18.31 -5.09
N LEU A 41 -7.90 -18.14 -6.39
CA LEU A 41 -7.60 -19.15 -7.40
C LEU A 41 -6.11 -19.50 -7.42
N ARG A 42 -5.23 -18.50 -7.37
CA ARG A 42 -3.77 -18.71 -7.28
C ARG A 42 -3.35 -19.50 -6.06
N ALA A 43 -3.97 -19.24 -4.91
CA ALA A 43 -3.68 -19.98 -3.69
C ALA A 43 -4.10 -21.45 -3.79
N VAL A 44 -5.21 -21.74 -4.47
CA VAL A 44 -5.71 -23.10 -4.69
C VAL A 44 -4.90 -23.86 -5.76
N GLU A 45 -4.48 -23.20 -6.84
CA GLU A 45 -3.73 -23.82 -7.97
C GLU A 45 -2.25 -24.12 -7.67
N GLY A 46 -1.84 -24.13 -6.39
CA GLY A 46 -0.47 -24.47 -6.00
C GLY A 46 0.47 -23.28 -5.80
N GLY A 47 -0.07 -22.05 -5.73
CA GLY A 47 0.62 -20.93 -5.08
C GLY A 47 1.79 -20.30 -5.84
N LEU A 48 2.01 -20.66 -7.12
CA LEU A 48 3.06 -20.02 -7.91
C LEU A 48 2.83 -18.51 -7.97
N SER A 49 3.85 -17.76 -7.55
CA SER A 49 3.85 -16.32 -7.62
C SER A 49 3.68 -15.87 -9.09
N LEU A 50 3.15 -14.66 -9.29
CA LEU A 50 3.02 -14.13 -10.66
C LEU A 50 4.36 -14.11 -11.42
N PRO A 51 5.51 -13.73 -10.82
CA PRO A 51 6.80 -13.81 -11.49
C PRO A 51 7.15 -15.23 -11.95
N GLN A 52 6.93 -16.25 -11.10
CA GLN A 52 7.22 -17.65 -11.47
C GLN A 52 6.38 -18.10 -12.68
N ARG A 53 5.08 -17.79 -12.69
CA ARG A 53 4.20 -18.16 -13.82
C ARG A 53 4.57 -17.43 -15.11
N LEU A 54 5.03 -16.19 -15.02
CA LEU A 54 5.54 -15.46 -16.19
C LEU A 54 6.78 -16.15 -16.75
N VAL A 55 7.73 -16.53 -15.89
CA VAL A 55 8.95 -17.25 -16.31
C VAL A 55 8.62 -18.61 -16.90
N GLU A 56 7.74 -19.39 -16.28
CA GLU A 56 7.29 -20.69 -16.82
C GLU A 56 6.60 -20.57 -18.18
N ALA A 57 5.85 -19.48 -18.40
CA ALA A 57 5.25 -19.17 -19.70
C ALA A 57 6.25 -18.56 -20.71
N GLY A 58 7.54 -18.45 -20.33
CA GLY A 58 8.61 -17.93 -21.17
C GLY A 58 8.60 -16.41 -21.31
N PHE A 59 8.03 -15.68 -20.36
CA PHE A 59 8.06 -14.22 -20.29
C PHE A 59 9.10 -13.75 -19.26
N GLY A 60 9.70 -12.60 -19.55
CA GLY A 60 10.76 -12.02 -18.72
C GLY A 60 11.18 -10.64 -19.25
N PRO A 61 12.29 -10.08 -18.76
CA PRO A 61 12.81 -8.79 -19.23
C PRO A 61 13.02 -8.75 -20.75
N GLU A 62 13.47 -9.87 -21.35
CA GLU A 62 13.73 -9.99 -22.79
C GLU A 62 12.48 -10.34 -23.61
N ARG A 63 11.41 -10.85 -22.97
CA ARG A 63 10.15 -11.22 -23.65
C ARG A 63 8.95 -10.69 -22.87
N SER A 64 8.45 -9.54 -23.30
CA SER A 64 7.38 -8.82 -22.62
C SER A 64 6.01 -9.46 -22.83
N VAL A 65 5.38 -9.87 -21.72
CA VAL A 65 3.99 -10.35 -21.70
C VAL A 65 2.98 -9.28 -22.15
N VAL A 66 3.30 -8.00 -21.91
CA VAL A 66 2.43 -6.88 -22.32
C VAL A 66 2.50 -6.66 -23.81
N GLN A 67 3.69 -6.73 -24.41
CA GLN A 67 3.87 -6.64 -25.86
C GLN A 67 3.15 -7.81 -26.55
N GLU A 68 3.34 -9.03 -26.06
CA GLU A 68 2.66 -10.22 -26.58
C GLU A 68 1.13 -10.06 -26.53
N ALA A 69 0.59 -9.51 -25.43
CA ALA A 69 -0.85 -9.27 -25.30
C ALA A 69 -1.38 -8.23 -26.31
N VAL A 70 -0.58 -7.21 -26.63
CA VAL A 70 -0.91 -6.23 -27.67
C VAL A 70 -0.92 -6.90 -29.05
N ASP A 71 0.11 -7.70 -29.34
CA ASP A 71 0.28 -8.29 -30.66
C ASP A 71 -0.70 -9.42 -30.94
N GLN A 72 -1.07 -10.22 -29.92
CA GLN A 72 -1.81 -11.47 -30.12
C GLN A 72 -3.16 -11.52 -29.41
N ALA A 73 -3.36 -10.74 -28.34
CA ALA A 73 -4.55 -10.84 -27.48
C ALA A 73 -5.50 -9.63 -27.59
N GLY A 74 -5.29 -8.77 -28.59
CA GLY A 74 -6.14 -7.62 -28.87
C GLY A 74 -6.07 -6.52 -27.81
N TRP A 75 -5.00 -6.48 -27.02
CA TRP A 75 -4.73 -5.31 -26.19
C TRP A 75 -4.31 -4.13 -27.06
N VAL A 76 -4.61 -2.94 -26.57
CA VAL A 76 -4.33 -1.69 -27.27
C VAL A 76 -3.50 -0.78 -26.39
N ARG A 77 -2.60 -0.02 -27.00
CA ARG A 77 -1.79 1.01 -26.31
C ARG A 77 -2.52 2.34 -26.30
N CYS A 78 -2.28 3.10 -25.24
CA CYS A 78 -2.64 4.51 -25.22
C CYS A 78 -1.70 5.30 -26.13
N GLU A 79 -2.25 6.16 -26.98
CA GLU A 79 -1.47 7.04 -27.85
C GLU A 79 -0.70 8.13 -27.08
N ARG A 80 -1.04 8.35 -25.81
CA ARG A 80 -0.54 9.48 -25.00
C ARG A 80 0.42 9.08 -23.87
N CYS A 81 0.50 7.80 -23.53
CA CYS A 81 1.37 7.31 -22.46
C CYS A 81 1.68 5.82 -22.63
N SER A 82 2.51 5.26 -21.74
CA SER A 82 2.93 3.86 -21.78
C SER A 82 1.86 2.83 -21.35
N TYR A 83 0.63 3.26 -21.09
CA TYR A 83 -0.45 2.36 -20.70
C TYR A 83 -0.85 1.42 -21.85
N ALA A 84 -1.00 0.13 -21.55
CA ALA A 84 -1.57 -0.88 -22.43
C ALA A 84 -2.63 -1.68 -21.68
N GLY A 85 -3.72 -2.02 -22.35
CA GLY A 85 -4.84 -2.73 -21.74
C GLY A 85 -5.85 -3.26 -22.75
N ALA A 86 -6.82 -4.03 -22.27
CA ALA A 86 -7.99 -4.35 -23.07
C ALA A 86 -8.74 -3.07 -23.49
N PRO A 87 -9.47 -3.05 -24.62
CA PRO A 87 -10.12 -1.85 -25.14
C PRO A 87 -11.02 -1.11 -24.14
N ALA A 88 -11.79 -1.84 -23.33
CA ALA A 88 -12.65 -1.25 -22.29
C ALA A 88 -11.84 -0.58 -21.16
N GLY A 89 -10.67 -1.13 -20.82
CA GLY A 89 -9.73 -0.57 -19.87
C GLY A 89 -9.10 0.72 -20.41
N LEU A 90 -8.67 0.71 -21.67
CA LEU A 90 -8.13 1.90 -22.34
C LEU A 90 -9.17 3.04 -22.40
N ALA A 91 -10.41 2.74 -22.76
CA ALA A 91 -11.49 3.74 -22.77
C ALA A 91 -11.75 4.35 -21.39
N SER A 92 -11.57 3.57 -20.32
CA SER A 92 -11.71 4.06 -18.95
C SER A 92 -10.52 4.91 -18.54
N HIS A 93 -9.31 4.49 -18.92
CA HIS A 93 -8.06 5.23 -18.69
C HIS A 93 -8.09 6.62 -19.36
N THR A 94 -8.56 6.72 -20.60
CA THR A 94 -8.67 7.98 -21.33
C THR A 94 -9.73 8.91 -20.74
N ARG A 95 -10.92 8.39 -20.42
CA ARG A 95 -11.98 9.17 -19.76
C ARG A 95 -11.58 9.74 -18.40
N ALA A 96 -10.78 8.99 -17.63
CA ALA A 96 -10.30 9.44 -16.33
C ALA A 96 -9.25 10.56 -16.41
N GLY A 97 -8.81 10.96 -17.61
CA GLY A 97 -7.81 12.01 -17.78
C GLY A 97 -6.44 11.65 -17.18
N SER A 98 -6.17 10.37 -16.95
CA SER A 98 -4.90 9.89 -16.37
C SER A 98 -3.76 9.85 -17.40
N CYS A 99 -4.01 10.32 -18.62
CA CYS A 99 -3.07 10.44 -19.72
C CYS A 99 -2.35 11.81 -19.66
N ALA A 100 -1.49 12.03 -18.67
CA ALA A 100 -0.53 13.14 -18.73
C ALA A 100 0.75 12.63 -19.43
N SER A 101 1.17 13.32 -20.49
CA SER A 101 2.28 12.95 -21.36
C SER A 101 3.57 12.69 -20.57
N ALA A 102 4.18 11.53 -20.80
CA ALA A 102 5.60 11.35 -20.53
C ALA A 102 6.36 11.96 -21.71
N GLU A 103 6.70 13.25 -21.61
CA GLU A 103 7.64 13.85 -22.56
C GLU A 103 9.07 13.46 -22.20
N GLY A 104 9.70 12.72 -23.11
CA GLY A 104 11.12 12.78 -23.46
C GLY A 104 12.17 12.76 -22.35
N GLY A 105 12.68 11.56 -22.06
CA GLY A 105 13.99 11.37 -21.43
C GLY A 105 14.97 10.69 -22.39
N ASP A 106 15.29 11.34 -23.51
CA ASP A 106 16.49 11.03 -24.30
C ASP A 106 17.71 11.46 -23.48
N ALA A 107 18.19 10.57 -22.61
CA ALA A 107 19.50 10.68 -22.01
C ALA A 107 20.47 9.86 -22.86
N VAL A 108 21.09 10.54 -23.82
CA VAL A 108 22.32 10.11 -24.49
C VAL A 108 23.30 9.61 -23.43
N MET A 109 23.73 8.36 -23.57
CA MET A 109 24.85 7.81 -22.83
C MET A 109 26.13 8.56 -23.26
N PRO A 110 26.89 9.19 -22.35
CA PRO A 110 28.29 9.40 -22.60
C PRO A 110 29.02 8.10 -22.26
N GLU A 111 29.59 7.51 -23.31
CA GLU A 111 30.76 6.65 -23.24
C GLU A 111 31.82 7.33 -22.35
N SER A 112 32.21 6.70 -21.25
CA SER A 112 33.39 7.10 -20.49
C SER A 112 34.31 5.91 -20.33
N ALA A 113 35.41 6.03 -21.05
CA ALA A 113 36.49 5.10 -21.18
C ALA A 113 37.18 4.81 -19.83
N ALA A 114 37.84 3.66 -19.85
CA ALA A 114 38.67 3.09 -18.82
C ALA A 114 39.72 4.04 -18.21
N GLY A 115 39.99 3.79 -16.93
CA GLY A 115 41.31 3.99 -16.34
C GLY A 115 41.33 4.96 -15.17
N GLN A 116 41.28 4.44 -13.94
CA GLN A 116 42.49 4.30 -13.11
C GLN A 116 42.17 3.86 -11.67
N THR A 117 42.99 2.90 -11.23
CA THR A 117 43.49 2.70 -9.85
C THR A 117 42.48 2.48 -8.73
N ALA A 118 42.41 1.22 -8.29
CA ALA A 118 42.13 0.88 -6.91
C ALA A 118 43.07 1.64 -5.96
N PRO A 119 42.57 2.01 -4.78
CA PRO A 119 43.32 1.71 -3.58
C PRO A 119 42.48 0.86 -2.63
N LEU A 120 43.15 -0.23 -2.23
CA LEU A 120 43.04 -0.93 -0.97
C LEU A 120 42.68 0.02 0.19
N TRP A 121 41.47 -0.10 0.74
CA TRP A 121 41.23 0.22 2.14
C TRP A 121 40.29 -0.80 2.75
N ASP A 122 40.87 -1.48 3.72
CA ASP A 122 40.24 -2.07 4.88
C ASP A 122 39.07 -1.19 5.38
N ALA A 123 37.85 -1.70 5.23
CA ALA A 123 36.72 -1.30 6.05
C ALA A 123 35.85 -2.53 6.27
N GLY A 124 35.84 -2.98 7.51
CA GLY A 124 34.96 -4.03 8.00
C GLY A 124 33.48 -3.73 7.74
N PRO A 125 32.58 -4.68 8.03
CA PRO A 125 31.17 -4.57 7.69
C PRO A 125 30.58 -3.30 8.31
N SER A 126 30.24 -2.34 7.46
CA SER A 126 29.43 -1.18 7.84
C SER A 126 28.14 -1.70 8.48
N GLN A 127 28.06 -1.54 9.79
CA GLN A 127 26.82 -1.73 10.53
C GLN A 127 25.77 -0.80 9.92
N THR A 128 24.72 -1.38 9.35
CA THR A 128 23.48 -0.70 8.98
C THR A 128 22.88 -0.11 10.25
N GLY A 129 23.22 1.15 10.54
CA GLY A 129 22.64 1.90 11.64
C GLY A 129 21.17 2.17 11.34
N SER A 130 20.28 1.38 11.96
CA SER A 130 18.85 1.69 12.03
C SER A 130 18.66 3.10 12.59
N ALA A 131 17.78 3.89 11.98
CA ALA A 131 17.44 5.21 12.48
C ALA A 131 17.05 5.14 13.98
N PRO A 132 17.43 6.13 14.81
CA PRO A 132 17.16 6.07 16.24
C PRO A 132 15.64 6.09 16.52
N PRO A 133 15.20 5.47 17.63
CA PRO A 133 13.80 5.50 18.03
C PRO A 133 13.33 6.94 18.31
N VAL A 134 12.07 7.23 17.98
CA VAL A 134 11.49 8.57 18.03
C VAL A 134 10.46 8.66 19.15
N ARG A 135 10.64 9.60 20.09
CA ARG A 135 9.60 9.91 21.08
C ARG A 135 8.52 10.79 20.44
N ALA A 136 7.30 10.26 20.35
CA ALA A 136 6.16 10.96 19.79
C ALA A 136 5.65 12.05 20.74
N GLN A 137 5.67 13.30 20.29
CA GLN A 137 5.17 14.45 21.07
C GLN A 137 3.68 14.72 20.83
N THR A 138 3.16 14.28 19.69
CA THR A 138 1.83 14.57 19.17
C THR A 138 1.22 13.34 18.51
N GLY A 139 -0.05 13.44 18.09
CA GLY A 139 -0.74 12.36 17.39
C GLY A 139 -1.14 11.20 18.29
N PRO A 140 -1.60 10.07 17.71
CA PRO A 140 -2.12 8.95 18.46
C PRO A 140 -1.02 8.26 19.30
N ALA A 141 0.25 8.37 18.91
CA ALA A 141 1.37 7.81 19.66
C ALA A 141 1.93 8.73 20.75
N ARG A 142 1.30 9.89 21.02
CA ARG A 142 1.81 10.86 22.00
C ARG A 142 2.22 10.20 23.33
N GLY A 143 3.45 10.50 23.76
CA GLY A 143 4.04 9.96 24.98
C GLY A 143 4.71 8.58 24.82
N ARG A 144 4.65 7.97 23.63
CA ARG A 144 5.30 6.68 23.33
C ARG A 144 6.63 6.89 22.60
N VAL A 145 7.49 5.88 22.72
CA VAL A 145 8.71 5.76 21.92
C VAL A 145 8.42 4.81 20.77
N LEU A 146 8.59 5.29 19.55
CA LEU A 146 8.36 4.52 18.33
C LEU A 146 9.69 4.05 17.73
N PRO A 147 9.73 2.91 17.04
CA PRO A 147 10.90 2.49 16.27
C PRO A 147 11.29 3.52 15.20
N GLY A 148 12.57 3.55 14.81
CA GLY A 148 13.07 4.44 13.76
C GLY A 148 12.41 4.18 12.40
N GLU A 149 12.55 5.11 11.45
CA GLU A 149 11.84 5.01 10.16
C GLU A 149 12.27 3.85 9.26
N ASP A 150 13.51 3.38 9.45
CA ASP A 150 14.11 2.27 8.72
C ASP A 150 14.04 0.94 9.50
N ASP A 151 13.34 0.94 10.65
CA ASP A 151 13.26 -0.24 11.50
C ASP A 151 12.43 -1.36 10.83
N PRO A 152 12.95 -2.61 10.73
CA PRO A 152 12.23 -3.72 10.13
C PRO A 152 10.92 -4.06 10.86
N PHE A 153 10.75 -3.64 12.12
CA PHE A 153 9.52 -3.78 12.89
C PHE A 153 8.28 -3.26 12.16
N TRP A 154 8.43 -2.21 11.35
CA TRP A 154 7.32 -1.67 10.54
C TRP A 154 6.85 -2.65 9.46
N GLY A 155 7.74 -3.52 8.99
CA GLY A 155 7.46 -4.61 8.06
C GLY A 155 6.59 -5.70 8.66
N GLU A 156 6.63 -5.87 9.98
CA GLU A 156 5.93 -6.91 10.73
C GLU A 156 4.51 -6.52 11.18
N VAL A 157 4.10 -5.24 11.00
CA VAL A 157 2.74 -4.78 11.33
C VAL A 157 1.69 -5.72 10.70
N PRO A 158 0.80 -6.33 11.52
CA PRO A 158 -0.17 -7.32 11.06
C PRO A 158 -1.01 -6.87 9.86
N LEU A 159 -1.29 -7.81 8.97
CA LEU A 159 -1.99 -7.52 7.72
C LEU A 159 -3.41 -6.98 7.97
N HIS A 160 -4.14 -7.50 8.97
CA HIS A 160 -5.49 -7.04 9.28
C HIS A 160 -5.52 -5.59 9.73
N LEU A 161 -4.52 -5.16 10.51
CA LEU A 161 -4.34 -3.77 10.92
C LEU A 161 -4.06 -2.83 9.74
N ARG A 162 -3.22 -3.27 8.79
CA ARG A 162 -3.00 -2.54 7.52
C ARG A 162 -4.27 -2.45 6.68
N GLN A 163 -5.05 -3.54 6.62
CA GLN A 163 -6.30 -3.59 5.87
C GLN A 163 -7.37 -2.68 6.51
N ALA A 164 -7.43 -2.59 7.83
CA ALA A 164 -8.36 -1.72 8.55
C ALA A 164 -8.20 -0.24 8.17
N LEU A 165 -6.98 0.21 7.86
CA LEU A 165 -6.71 1.59 7.41
C LEU A 165 -7.22 1.90 6.01
N ARG A 166 -7.42 0.89 5.15
CA ARG A 166 -7.63 1.10 3.71
C ARG A 166 -8.91 1.88 3.40
N VAL A 167 -10.02 1.51 4.02
CA VAL A 167 -11.33 2.17 3.77
C VAL A 167 -11.34 3.60 4.33
N PRO A 168 -10.98 3.86 5.61
CA PRO A 168 -10.92 5.22 6.14
C PRO A 168 -9.90 6.11 5.39
N ALA A 169 -8.75 5.56 4.98
CA ALA A 169 -7.78 6.29 4.17
C ALA A 169 -8.36 6.70 2.82
N HIS A 170 -9.06 5.80 2.13
CA HIS A 170 -9.73 6.11 0.87
C HIS A 170 -10.75 7.25 1.01
N GLN A 171 -11.57 7.19 2.06
CA GLN A 171 -12.57 8.23 2.33
C GLN A 171 -11.96 9.61 2.58
N LEU A 172 -10.74 9.67 3.14
CA LEU A 172 -10.02 10.94 3.35
C LEU A 172 -9.45 11.51 2.06
N VAL A 173 -8.96 10.67 1.14
CA VAL A 173 -8.21 11.13 -0.05
C VAL A 173 -9.05 11.18 -1.33
N THR A 174 -10.29 10.68 -1.31
CA THR A 174 -11.18 10.63 -2.48
C THR A 174 -12.58 11.17 -2.16
N PRO A 175 -12.87 12.47 -2.42
CA PRO A 175 -11.91 13.53 -2.72
C PRO A 175 -11.20 14.03 -1.45
N ALA A 176 -9.95 14.46 -1.61
CA ALA A 176 -9.24 15.17 -0.55
C ALA A 176 -9.96 16.49 -0.20
N ARG A 177 -10.22 16.73 1.10
CA ARG A 177 -10.91 17.94 1.59
C ARG A 177 -10.18 18.53 2.80
N GLY A 178 -10.44 19.79 3.09
CA GLY A 178 -9.98 20.47 4.31
C GLY A 178 -8.45 20.58 4.37
N PRO A 179 -7.85 20.44 5.58
CA PRO A 179 -6.42 20.60 5.81
C PRO A 179 -5.54 19.73 4.90
N LEU A 180 -5.98 18.51 4.56
CA LEU A 180 -5.25 17.60 3.68
C LEU A 180 -5.00 18.14 2.26
N LYS A 181 -5.73 19.18 1.81
CA LYS A 181 -5.49 19.83 0.52
C LYS A 181 -4.36 20.87 0.59
N ALA A 182 -4.01 21.33 1.79
CA ALA A 182 -2.99 22.36 2.00
C ALA A 182 -1.61 21.87 1.54
N LYS A 183 -0.77 22.78 1.05
CA LYS A 183 0.55 22.44 0.46
C LYS A 183 1.47 21.86 1.53
N GLU A 184 1.34 22.34 2.75
CA GLU A 184 2.08 21.96 3.95
C GLU A 184 1.76 20.50 4.33
N GLN A 185 0.54 20.04 4.02
CA GLN A 185 0.05 18.69 4.34
C GLN A 185 0.32 17.67 3.23
N ARG A 186 1.14 17.98 2.23
CA ARG A 186 1.48 17.05 1.14
C ARG A 186 2.09 15.74 1.63
N ARG A 187 2.94 15.79 2.66
CA ARG A 187 3.56 14.59 3.24
C ARG A 187 2.53 13.70 3.93
N VAL A 188 1.65 14.29 4.74
CA VAL A 188 0.54 13.57 5.41
C VAL A 188 -0.39 12.97 4.36
N LEU A 189 -0.80 13.75 3.36
CA LEU A 189 -1.63 13.24 2.26
C LEU A 189 -0.95 12.07 1.51
N SER A 190 0.37 12.13 1.30
CA SER A 190 1.14 11.03 0.72
C SER A 190 1.08 9.77 1.58
N ALA A 191 1.25 9.91 2.90
CA ALA A 191 1.18 8.79 3.82
C ALA A 191 -0.23 8.18 3.90
N VAL A 192 -1.30 8.99 3.88
CA VAL A 192 -2.68 8.48 3.82
C VAL A 192 -2.93 7.73 2.51
N ARG A 193 -2.39 8.21 1.37
CA ARG A 193 -2.44 7.47 0.09
C ARG A 193 -1.61 6.20 0.09
N ALA A 194 -0.51 6.17 0.85
CA ALA A 194 0.28 4.96 1.04
C ALA A 194 -0.50 3.92 1.84
N ALA A 195 -1.20 4.33 2.91
CA ALA A 195 -2.10 3.50 3.68
C ALA A 195 -3.25 2.94 2.82
N GLN A 196 -3.90 3.80 2.02
CA GLN A 196 -4.94 3.38 1.07
C GLN A 196 -4.45 2.29 0.11
N ARG A 197 -3.21 2.37 -0.35
CA ARG A 197 -2.61 1.43 -1.31
C ARG A 197 -1.92 0.24 -0.65
N MET A 198 -1.92 0.16 0.68
CA MET A 198 -1.18 -0.84 1.46
C MET A 198 0.32 -0.88 1.13
N ARG A 199 0.92 0.27 0.85
CA ARG A 199 2.35 0.43 0.55
C ARG A 199 3.04 1.32 1.58
N MET A 200 2.80 1.03 2.85
CA MET A 200 3.36 1.80 3.96
C MET A 200 4.80 1.38 4.24
N THR A 201 5.63 2.38 4.54
CA THR A 201 7.01 2.22 5.03
C THR A 201 7.05 2.73 6.47
N GLY A 202 8.16 2.53 7.20
CA GLY A 202 8.29 3.06 8.56
C GLY A 202 8.13 4.57 8.62
N ALA A 203 8.69 5.32 7.67
CA ALA A 203 8.47 6.76 7.54
C ALA A 203 6.98 7.14 7.42
N HIS A 204 6.19 6.37 6.67
CA HIS A 204 4.75 6.59 6.58
C HIS A 204 4.03 6.29 7.90
N TRP A 205 4.41 5.21 8.60
CA TRP A 205 3.86 4.87 9.90
C TRP A 205 4.15 5.93 10.93
N LEU A 206 5.42 6.30 11.09
CA LEU A 206 5.85 7.36 12.01
C LEU A 206 5.07 8.64 11.74
N LEU A 207 5.05 9.10 10.49
CA LEU A 207 4.34 10.32 10.15
C LEU A 207 2.86 10.25 10.55
N LEU A 208 2.14 9.17 10.25
CA LEU A 208 0.73 9.04 10.60
C LEU A 208 0.51 8.95 12.12
N LEU A 209 1.39 8.24 12.83
CA LEU A 209 1.30 8.02 14.27
C LEU A 209 1.72 9.24 15.11
N THR A 210 2.47 10.19 14.53
CA THR A 210 2.86 11.44 15.19
C THR A 210 2.05 12.65 14.70
N THR A 211 1.23 12.50 13.66
CA THR A 211 0.42 13.61 13.12
C THR A 211 -0.82 13.83 13.98
N GLU A 212 -1.10 15.09 14.32
CA GLU A 212 -2.30 15.48 15.06
C GLU A 212 -3.59 15.21 14.27
N ARG A 213 -4.69 14.99 14.99
CA ARG A 213 -5.99 14.65 14.40
C ARG A 213 -6.47 15.72 13.41
N GLU A 214 -6.21 16.98 13.73
CA GLU A 214 -6.60 18.18 13.01
C GLU A 214 -5.99 18.24 11.60
N ALA A 215 -4.83 17.62 11.40
CA ALA A 215 -4.20 17.55 10.08
C ALA A 215 -4.97 16.64 9.10
N PHE A 216 -5.76 15.69 9.61
CA PHE A 216 -6.63 14.83 8.80
C PHE A 216 -8.00 15.44 8.54
N GLY A 217 -8.43 16.39 9.38
CA GLY A 217 -9.72 17.09 9.27
C GLY A 217 -10.16 17.72 10.59
N SER A 218 -11.28 18.43 10.59
CA SER A 218 -11.81 19.07 11.81
C SER A 218 -12.09 18.06 12.93
N THR A 219 -12.14 18.53 14.17
CA THR A 219 -12.56 17.75 15.35
C THR A 219 -13.91 17.05 15.14
N SER A 220 -14.83 17.68 14.42
CA SER A 220 -16.15 17.14 14.05
C SER A 220 -16.17 16.20 12.83
N SER A 221 -15.07 16.02 12.11
CA SER A 221 -15.03 15.22 10.88
C SER A 221 -15.10 13.72 11.19
N ALA A 222 -16.23 13.08 10.86
CA ALA A 222 -16.40 11.64 11.01
C ALA A 222 -15.35 10.82 10.23
N ARG A 223 -14.96 11.26 9.02
CA ARG A 223 -13.93 10.58 8.22
C ARG A 223 -12.55 10.65 8.86
N ALA A 224 -12.19 11.81 9.42
CA ALA A 224 -10.93 11.96 10.14
C ALA A 224 -10.95 11.16 11.44
N GLY A 225 -12.06 11.18 12.18
CA GLY A 225 -12.25 10.38 13.38
C GLY A 225 -12.12 8.88 13.13
N ALA A 226 -12.75 8.35 12.09
CA ALA A 226 -12.66 6.94 11.73
C ALA A 226 -11.21 6.52 11.40
N PHE A 227 -10.49 7.32 10.62
CA PHE A 227 -9.10 7.03 10.29
C PHE A 227 -8.19 7.10 11.52
N TYR A 228 -8.36 8.14 12.36
CA TYR A 228 -7.58 8.32 13.58
C TYR A 228 -7.82 7.20 14.60
N GLY A 229 -9.08 6.76 14.76
CA GLY A 229 -9.43 5.65 15.65
C GLY A 229 -8.78 4.33 15.23
N VAL A 230 -8.61 4.07 13.93
CA VAL A 230 -7.85 2.90 13.47
C VAL A 230 -6.36 3.02 13.82
N LEU A 231 -5.77 4.21 13.73
CA LEU A 231 -4.37 4.41 14.16
C LEU A 231 -4.20 4.16 15.67
N GLU A 232 -5.17 4.56 16.49
CA GLU A 232 -5.19 4.25 17.92
C GLU A 232 -5.33 2.74 18.18
N GLN A 233 -6.18 2.05 17.42
CA GLN A 233 -6.30 0.59 17.50
C GLN A 233 -4.97 -0.11 17.14
N VAL A 234 -4.28 0.35 16.09
CA VAL A 234 -2.95 -0.17 15.72
C VAL A 234 -1.97 -0.03 16.89
N LEU A 235 -1.96 1.11 17.57
CA LEU A 235 -1.09 1.31 18.72
C LEU A 235 -1.50 0.48 19.94
N ALA A 236 -2.79 0.27 20.17
CA ALA A 236 -3.27 -0.54 21.28
C ALA A 236 -2.89 -2.02 21.09
N GLU A 237 -3.00 -2.51 19.85
CA GLU A 237 -2.81 -3.93 19.53
C GLU A 237 -1.35 -4.30 19.23
N TYR A 238 -0.61 -3.43 18.54
CA TYR A 238 0.71 -3.78 17.98
C TYR A 238 1.88 -3.03 18.62
N LEU A 239 1.63 -1.90 19.29
CA LEU A 239 2.67 -1.17 20.04
C LEU A 239 2.18 -0.89 21.48
N PRO A 240 1.89 -1.92 22.29
CA PRO A 240 1.40 -1.71 23.65
C PRO A 240 2.33 -0.77 24.44
N PRO A 241 1.78 0.04 25.36
CA PRO A 241 2.60 0.98 26.12
C PRO A 241 3.70 0.23 26.91
N PRO A 242 4.88 0.83 27.10
CA PRO A 242 5.90 0.26 27.98
C PRO A 242 5.30 0.08 29.38
N GLN A 243 5.47 -1.11 29.97
CA GLN A 243 4.82 -1.51 31.23
C GLN A 243 5.35 -0.79 32.48
N ASP A 244 6.29 0.14 32.35
CA ASP A 244 7.01 0.80 33.44
C ASP A 244 6.16 1.82 34.27
N GLN A 245 4.84 1.77 34.19
CA GLN A 245 3.94 2.64 34.96
C GLN A 245 2.81 1.92 35.70
N GLN A 246 2.75 0.57 35.65
CA GLN A 246 1.76 -0.22 36.40
C GLN A 246 2.33 -0.87 37.68
N ASP A 247 3.65 -0.92 37.85
CA ASP A 247 4.30 -1.42 39.07
C ASP A 247 4.81 -0.28 39.97
N ALA A 248 3.96 0.74 40.21
CA ALA A 248 4.16 1.58 41.39
C ALA A 248 3.57 0.82 42.60
N PRO A 249 4.40 0.35 43.56
CA PRO A 249 3.86 -0.31 44.74
C PRO A 249 2.93 0.65 45.47
N ALA A 250 1.74 0.16 45.83
CA ALA A 250 0.82 0.85 46.72
C ALA A 250 1.62 1.33 47.94
N ALA A 251 1.66 2.66 48.12
CA ALA A 251 2.28 3.26 49.29
C ALA A 251 1.64 2.63 50.55
N PRO A 252 2.43 2.20 51.55
CA PRO A 252 1.88 1.64 52.77
C PRO A 252 1.05 2.70 53.49
N GLU A 253 -0.15 2.31 53.92
CA GLU A 253 -0.98 3.09 54.84
C GLU A 253 -0.14 3.47 56.07
N GLU A 254 0.03 4.77 56.30
CA GLU A 254 0.60 5.30 57.54
C GLU A 254 -0.32 4.95 58.71
N THR A 255 0.00 3.87 59.40
CA THR A 255 -0.50 3.62 60.76
C THR A 255 0.17 4.61 61.73
N GLY A 256 -0.62 5.58 62.16
CA GLY A 256 -0.64 6.28 63.45
C GLY A 256 0.60 6.40 64.33
N ALA A 257 0.83 7.62 64.82
CA ALA A 257 1.31 7.86 66.17
C ALA A 257 0.58 9.08 66.76
N GLY A 258 -0.27 8.83 67.75
CA GLY A 258 -0.88 9.79 68.67
C GLY A 258 -0.88 9.19 70.06
#